data_AF-A0A6J6VS96-F1
#
_entry.id   AF-A0A6J6VS96-F1
#
_cell.length_a   1.000
_cell.length_b   1.000
_cell.length_c   1.000
_cell.angle_alpha   90.00
_cell.angle_beta   90.00
_cell.angle_gamma   90.00
#
_symmetry.space_group_name_H-M   'P 1'
#
loop_
_entity.id
_entity.type
_entity.pdbx_description
1 polymer ?
#
loop_
_entity_poly.entity_id
_entity_poly.type
_entity_poly.pdbx_seq_one_letter_code
_entity_poly.pdbx_strand_id
1 'polypeptide(L)'
;MQRAPSLHFLVHPTALSILRSDLPKVSADVAEQAANFTVRRIRTLPSHMRIGVTMIAAAVRLIGGISPEQFVVRISHTHLPLISEYFRLIRSLSYAFIWETWPDTRHDGSTSDGSHL
;
A
#
# COMPACT_ATOMS: atom_id res chain seq x y z
N MET A 1 29.57 -1.00 2.24
CA MET A 1 28.30 -1.34 2.92
C MET A 1 27.15 -0.86 2.06
N GLN A 2 26.51 -1.75 1.29
CA GLN A 2 25.35 -1.41 0.48
C GLN A 2 24.19 -1.00 1.41
N ARG A 3 23.72 0.25 1.30
CA ARG A 3 22.45 0.68 1.92
C ARG A 3 21.36 -0.15 1.27
N ALA A 4 20.85 -1.16 1.98
CA ALA A 4 19.67 -1.89 1.54
C ALA A 4 18.57 -0.85 1.20
N PRO A 5 17.86 -0.98 0.07
CA PRO A 5 16.78 -0.07 -0.27
C PRO A 5 15.84 0.02 0.91
N SER A 6 15.60 1.24 1.41
CA SER A 6 14.80 1.38 2.62
C SER A 6 13.39 0.88 2.33
N LEU A 7 12.80 0.14 3.27
CA LEU A 7 11.47 -0.47 3.13
C LEU A 7 10.41 0.54 2.67
N HIS A 8 10.59 1.80 3.04
CA HIS A 8 9.84 2.93 2.54
C HIS A 8 9.86 3.04 0.99
N PHE A 9 11.02 3.06 0.35
CA PHE A 9 11.13 3.15 -1.12
C PHE A 9 10.49 1.97 -1.86
N LEU A 10 10.39 0.81 -1.21
CA LEU A 10 9.83 -0.39 -1.82
C LEU A 10 8.31 -0.46 -1.64
N VAL A 11 7.82 -0.18 -0.43
CA VAL A 11 6.43 -0.42 -0.04
C VAL A 11 5.53 0.80 -0.29
N HIS A 12 6.04 2.01 -0.03
CA HIS A 12 5.27 3.26 -0.15
C HIS A 12 4.61 3.45 -1.53
N PRO A 13 5.33 3.35 -2.67
CA PRO A 13 4.71 3.55 -3.98
C PRO A 13 3.67 2.47 -4.31
N THR A 14 3.89 1.24 -3.87
CA THR A 14 2.93 0.14 -4.04
C THR A 14 1.66 0.39 -3.24
N ALA A 15 1.78 0.81 -1.98
CA ALA A 15 0.63 1.14 -1.14
C ALA A 15 -0.19 2.31 -1.72
N LEU A 16 0.46 3.37 -2.19
CA LEU A 16 -0.21 4.48 -2.88
C LEU A 16 -0.96 4.03 -4.14
N SER A 17 -0.33 3.20 -4.97
CA SER A 17 -0.95 2.71 -6.20
C SER A 17 -2.18 1.85 -5.92
N ILE A 18 -2.14 0.97 -4.92
CA ILE A 18 -3.30 0.17 -4.51
C ILE A 18 -4.42 1.09 -4.01
N LEU A 19 -4.09 2.03 -3.12
CA LEU A 19 -5.06 2.95 -2.54
C LEU A 19 -5.76 3.79 -3.60
N ARG A 20 -5.00 4.34 -4.57
CA ARG A 20 -5.58 5.12 -5.68
C ARG A 20 -6.43 4.27 -6.62
N SER A 21 -6.04 3.01 -6.82
CA SER A 21 -6.81 2.08 -7.66
C SER A 21 -8.10 1.63 -6.99
N ASP A 22 -8.05 1.32 -5.69
CA ASP A 22 -9.20 0.78 -4.97
C ASP A 22 -10.15 1.88 -4.46
N LEU A 23 -9.61 3.05 -4.10
CA LEU A 23 -10.34 4.21 -3.56
C LEU A 23 -10.09 5.42 -4.47
N PRO A 24 -10.72 5.49 -5.66
CA PRO A 24 -10.42 6.53 -6.65
C PRO A 24 -10.76 7.95 -6.20
N LYS A 25 -11.62 8.13 -5.17
CA LYS A 25 -11.99 9.45 -4.62
C LYS A 25 -11.30 9.81 -3.31
N VAL A 26 -10.35 9.00 -2.85
CA VAL A 26 -9.57 9.33 -1.65
C VAL A 26 -8.69 10.56 -1.92
N SER A 27 -8.58 11.47 -0.95
CA SER A 27 -7.67 12.61 -1.09
C SER A 27 -6.22 12.12 -1.13
N ALA A 28 -5.37 12.85 -1.88
CA ALA A 28 -3.96 12.50 -2.00
C ALA A 28 -3.24 12.48 -0.64
N ASP A 29 -3.63 13.39 0.26
CA ASP A 29 -3.08 13.50 1.61
C ASP A 29 -3.45 12.28 2.48
N VAL A 30 -4.71 11.84 2.45
CA VAL A 30 -5.16 10.64 3.18
C VAL A 30 -4.45 9.39 2.66
N ALA A 31 -4.31 9.25 1.34
CA ALA A 31 -3.58 8.13 0.75
C ALA A 31 -2.09 8.12 1.17
N GLU A 32 -1.46 9.29 1.23
CA GLU A 32 -0.07 9.43 1.66
C GLU A 32 0.10 9.12 3.16
N GLN A 33 -0.81 9.58 4.02
CA GLN A 33 -0.82 9.24 5.44
C GLN A 33 -0.99 7.73 5.66
N ALA A 34 -1.91 7.08 4.94
CA ALA A 34 -2.15 5.65 5.03
C ALA A 34 -0.96 4.81 4.51
N ALA A 35 -0.31 5.23 3.42
CA ALA A 35 0.89 4.59 2.90
C ALA A 35 2.06 4.70 3.90
N ASN A 36 2.24 5.89 4.50
CA ASN A 36 3.23 6.12 5.54
C ASN A 36 2.98 5.29 6.80
N PHE A 37 1.72 5.18 7.24
CA PHE A 37 1.32 4.30 8.34
C PHE A 37 1.67 2.84 8.04
N THR A 38 1.34 2.36 6.85
CA THR A 38 1.61 0.98 6.41
C THR A 38 3.10 0.67 6.45
N VAL A 39 3.95 1.57 5.93
CA VAL A 39 5.41 1.42 6.02
C VAL A 39 5.88 1.34 7.48
N ARG A 40 5.38 2.23 8.35
CA ARG A 40 5.74 2.22 9.78
C ARG A 40 5.32 0.92 10.46
N ARG A 41 4.12 0.43 10.18
CA ARG A 41 3.59 -0.81 10.77
C ARG A 41 4.36 -2.04 10.31
N ILE A 42 4.73 -2.11 9.03
CA ILE A 42 5.56 -3.21 8.53
C ILE A 42 6.94 -3.20 9.19
N ARG A 43 7.50 -2.03 9.53
CA ARG A 43 8.77 -1.94 10.26
C ARG A 43 8.69 -2.50 11.68
N THR A 44 7.51 -2.52 12.30
CA THR A 44 7.31 -3.10 13.65
C THR A 44 6.98 -4.59 13.61
N LEU A 45 6.83 -5.21 12.43
CA LEU A 45 6.63 -6.65 12.31
C LEU A 45 7.89 -7.47 12.67
N PRO A 46 7.72 -8.76 13.04
CA PRO A 46 8.82 -9.67 13.26
C PRO A 46 9.80 -9.72 12.07
N SER A 47 11.09 -9.84 12.35
CA SER A 47 12.16 -9.75 11.33
C SER A 47 11.99 -10.72 10.15
N HIS A 48 11.49 -11.94 10.39
CA HIS A 48 11.24 -12.93 9.33
C HIS A 48 10.14 -12.46 8.35
N MET A 49 9.06 -11.84 8.85
CA MET A 49 8.00 -11.26 8.01
C MET A 49 8.53 -10.05 7.24
N ARG A 50 9.35 -9.21 7.88
CA ARG A 50 9.97 -8.05 7.22
C ARG A 50 10.85 -8.46 6.04
N ILE A 51 11.62 -9.53 6.17
CA ILE A 51 12.46 -10.07 5.09
C ILE A 51 11.56 -10.51 3.93
N GLY A 52 10.50 -11.28 4.20
CA GLY A 52 9.54 -11.72 3.19
C GLY A 52 8.88 -10.55 2.44
N VAL A 53 8.37 -9.56 3.18
CA VAL A 53 7.78 -8.34 2.62
C VAL A 53 8.81 -7.56 1.77
N THR A 54 10.04 -7.43 2.25
CA THR A 54 11.09 -6.69 1.53
C THR A 54 11.46 -7.40 0.23
N MET A 55 11.60 -8.73 0.25
CA MET A 55 11.88 -9.55 -0.93
C MET A 55 10.76 -9.44 -1.97
N ILE A 56 9.50 -9.55 -1.54
CA ILE A 56 8.34 -9.42 -2.44
C ILE A 56 8.27 -8.00 -3.01
N ALA A 57 8.42 -6.96 -2.18
CA ALA A 57 8.36 -5.57 -2.63
C ALA A 57 9.50 -5.25 -3.61
N ALA A 58 10.70 -5.78 -3.37
CA ALA A 58 11.81 -5.69 -4.31
C ALA A 58 11.50 -6.41 -5.64
N ALA A 59 10.95 -7.62 -5.59
CA ALA A 59 10.55 -8.37 -6.79
C ALA A 59 9.47 -7.63 -7.59
N VAL A 60 8.41 -7.13 -6.93
CA VAL A 60 7.35 -6.34 -7.57
C VAL A 60 7.93 -5.10 -8.25
N ARG A 61 8.89 -4.42 -7.60
CA ARG A 61 9.54 -3.23 -8.17
C ARG A 61 10.47 -3.56 -9.34
N LEU A 62 11.21 -4.66 -9.27
CA LEU A 62 12.06 -5.14 -10.36
C LEU A 62 11.24 -5.52 -11.59
N ILE A 63 10.10 -6.20 -11.39
CA ILE A 63 9.24 -6.63 -12.50
C ILE A 63 8.41 -5.45 -13.04
N GLY A 64 7.97 -4.53 -12.17
CA GLY A 64 7.16 -3.36 -12.53
C GLY A 64 7.92 -2.14 -13.06
N GLY A 65 9.22 -2.27 -13.34
CA GLY A 65 10.21 -1.18 -13.48
C GLY A 65 9.93 -0.05 -14.49
N ILE A 66 8.84 -0.09 -15.27
CA ILE A 66 8.49 0.94 -16.27
C ILE A 66 7.07 1.51 -16.08
N SER A 67 6.17 0.82 -15.38
CA SER A 67 4.81 1.31 -15.07
C SER A 67 4.28 0.64 -13.80
N PRO A 68 4.73 1.08 -12.62
CA PRO A 68 4.38 0.45 -11.35
C PRO A 68 2.87 0.49 -11.09
N GLU A 69 2.16 1.53 -11.51
CA GLU A 69 0.72 1.66 -11.26
C GLU A 69 -0.11 0.62 -12.03
N GLN A 70 0.10 0.50 -13.35
CA GLN A 70 -0.61 -0.51 -14.17
C GLN A 70 -0.15 -1.94 -13.85
N PHE A 71 1.11 -2.11 -13.48
CA PHE A 71 1.67 -3.42 -13.12
C PHE A 71 1.09 -3.93 -11.81
N VAL A 72 0.98 -3.08 -10.77
CA VAL A 72 0.40 -3.45 -9.47
C VAL A 72 -1.06 -3.88 -9.64
N VAL A 73 -1.84 -3.15 -10.42
CA VAL A 73 -3.24 -3.51 -10.74
C VAL A 73 -3.32 -4.81 -11.53
N ARG A 74 -2.41 -5.04 -12.50
CA ARG A 74 -2.43 -6.29 -13.28
C ARG A 74 -2.00 -7.50 -12.45
N ILE A 75 -1.01 -7.34 -11.57
CA ILE A 75 -0.48 -8.44 -10.77
C ILE A 75 -1.34 -8.78 -9.56
N SER A 76 -2.15 -7.83 -9.07
CA SER A 76 -3.14 -8.11 -8.01
C SER A 76 -4.22 -9.09 -8.49
N HIS A 77 -4.46 -9.18 -9.81
CA HIS A 77 -5.31 -10.19 -10.43
C HIS A 77 -4.60 -11.53 -10.71
N THR A 78 -3.28 -11.61 -10.56
CA THR A 78 -2.53 -12.84 -10.79
C THR A 78 -2.58 -13.72 -9.54
N HIS A 79 -2.97 -14.98 -9.70
CA HIS A 79 -3.10 -16.02 -8.66
C HIS A 79 -1.75 -16.50 -8.07
N LEU A 80 -0.84 -15.58 -7.72
CA LEU A 80 0.40 -15.91 -7.02
C LEU A 80 0.12 -15.87 -5.49
N PRO A 81 0.15 -17.02 -4.79
CA PRO A 81 -0.34 -17.12 -3.41
C PRO A 81 0.42 -16.22 -2.42
N LEU A 82 1.73 -16.04 -2.60
CA LEU A 82 2.53 -15.19 -1.72
C LEU A 82 2.38 -13.69 -2.03
N ILE A 83 2.22 -13.36 -3.31
CA ILE A 83 2.10 -11.96 -3.76
C ILE A 83 0.71 -11.42 -3.40
N SER A 84 -0.34 -12.21 -3.60
CA SER A 84 -1.70 -11.86 -3.20
C SER A 84 -1.82 -11.64 -1.69
N GLU A 85 -1.16 -12.45 -0.86
CA GLU A 85 -1.13 -12.21 0.59
C GLU A 85 -0.38 -10.93 0.98
N TYR A 86 0.69 -10.58 0.28
CA TYR A 86 1.35 -9.29 0.48
C TYR A 86 0.42 -8.10 0.16
N PHE A 87 -0.29 -8.16 -0.97
CA PHE A 87 -1.28 -7.14 -1.33
C PHE A 87 -2.44 -7.08 -0.34
N ARG A 88 -2.93 -8.23 0.10
CA ARG A 88 -4.00 -8.36 1.09
C ARG A 88 -3.59 -7.76 2.44
N LEU A 89 -2.35 -7.96 2.86
CA LEU A 89 -1.79 -7.35 4.07
C LEU A 89 -1.72 -5.82 3.96
N ILE A 90 -1.21 -5.29 2.85
CA ILE A 90 -1.18 -3.84 2.62
C ILE A 90 -2.60 -3.26 2.64
N ARG A 91 -3.53 -3.86 1.90
CA ARG A 91 -4.91 -3.43 1.85
C ARG A 91 -5.56 -3.44 3.23
N SER A 92 -5.36 -4.52 3.99
CA SER A 92 -5.88 -4.64 5.35
C SER A 92 -5.34 -3.56 6.29
N LEU A 93 -4.04 -3.26 6.25
CA LEU A 93 -3.43 -2.25 7.11
C LEU A 93 -3.87 -0.83 6.73
N SER A 94 -3.84 -0.52 5.43
CA SER A 94 -4.24 0.79 4.93
C SER A 94 -5.72 1.06 5.19
N TYR A 95 -6.59 0.07 4.95
CA TYR A 95 -8.03 0.23 5.19
C TYR A 95 -8.36 0.32 6.67
N ALA A 96 -7.74 -0.51 7.52
CA ALA A 96 -7.91 -0.39 8.96
C ALA A 96 -7.56 1.02 9.43
N PHE A 97 -6.43 1.57 8.97
CA PHE A 97 -6.01 2.93 9.32
C PHE A 97 -6.96 4.01 8.80
N ILE A 98 -7.41 3.91 7.55
CA ILE A 98 -8.34 4.90 6.96
C ILE A 98 -9.67 4.90 7.70
N TRP A 99 -10.27 3.73 7.94
CA TRP A 99 -11.56 3.65 8.64
C TRP A 99 -11.47 3.95 10.14
N GLU A 100 -10.32 3.71 10.76
CA GLU A 100 -10.07 4.09 12.16
C GLU A 100 -9.87 5.61 12.31
N THR A 101 -9.20 6.25 11.34
CA THR A 101 -8.86 7.68 11.40
C THR A 101 -9.98 8.57 10.83
N TRP A 102 -10.65 8.12 9.77
CA TRP A 102 -11.76 8.81 9.10
C TRP A 102 -12.95 7.84 8.96
N PRO A 103 -13.73 7.60 10.02
CA PRO A 103 -14.83 6.65 10.01
C PRO A 103 -15.95 7.02 9.01
N ASP A 104 -16.02 8.28 8.62
CA ASP A 104 -16.92 8.86 7.64
C ASP A 104 -16.51 8.58 6.17
N THR A 105 -15.44 7.81 5.95
CA THR A 105 -14.98 7.44 4.61
C THR A 105 -15.88 6.38 4.00
N ARG A 106 -16.52 6.71 2.87
CA ARG A 106 -17.33 5.81 2.06
C ARG A 106 -16.45 4.81 1.31
N HIS A 107 -17.07 3.74 0.81
CA HIS A 107 -16.38 2.67 0.07
C HIS A 107 -15.63 3.13 -1.19
N ASP A 108 -15.93 4.31 -1.73
CA ASP A 108 -15.22 4.89 -2.88
C ASP A 108 -14.05 5.80 -2.49
N GLY A 109 -13.79 5.98 -1.19
CA GLY A 109 -12.76 6.85 -0.63
C GLY A 109 -13.23 8.28 -0.38
N SER A 110 -14.49 8.62 -0.70
CA SER A 110 -15.03 9.94 -0.36
C SER A 110 -15.40 10.01 1.12
N THR A 111 -14.94 11.03 1.83
CA THR A 111 -15.47 11.37 3.15
C THR A 111 -16.87 11.96 2.98
N SER A 112 -17.82 11.57 3.84
CA SER A 112 -19.17 12.19 3.85
C SER A 112 -19.14 13.68 4.20
N ASP A 113 -18.02 14.18 4.71
CA ASP A 113 -17.76 15.61 4.90
C ASP A 113 -17.34 16.29 3.58
N GLY A 114 -18.18 16.15 2.55
CA GLY A 114 -18.15 16.94 1.33
C GLY A 114 -18.67 18.36 1.56
N SER A 115 -18.32 19.00 2.67
CA SER A 115 -18.74 20.35 3.04
C SER A 115 -17.62 21.06 3.79
N HIS A 116 -16.82 21.82 3.03
CA HIS A 116 -15.80 22.77 3.48
C HIS A 116 -14.48 22.18 4.03
N LEU A 117 -13.44 22.15 3.20
CA LEU A 117 -12.39 23.20 3.14
C LEU A 117 -11.39 22.93 2.02
#